data_AF-A0A8T6CKG4-F1
#
_entry.id   AF-A0A8T6CKG4-F1
#
_cell.length_a   1.000
_cell.length_b   1.000
_cell.length_c   1.000
_cell.angle_alpha   90.00
_cell.angle_beta   90.00
_cell.angle_gamma   90.00
#
_symmetry.space_group_name_H-M   'P 1'
#
loop_
_entity.id
_entity.type
_entity.pdbx_description
1 polymer ?
#
loop_
_entity_poly.entity_id
_entity_poly.type
_entity_poly.pdbx_seq_one_letter_code
_entity_poly.pdbx_strand_id
1 'polypeptide(L)' 'MLNQQENERLTQVGAGTPMGELMRRYWHPVAATAELDDRPTKAVRILGEDLVLYKDRSGTLGL' A
#
# COMPACT_ATOMS: atom_id res chain seq x y z
N MET A 1 -2.58 25.18 14.56
CA MET A 1 -1.93 24.34 13.53
C MET A 1 -0.83 23.53 14.21
N LEU A 2 -0.52 22.33 13.70
CA LEU A 2 0.60 21.52 14.18
C LEU A 2 1.92 22.23 13.94
N ASN A 3 2.91 22.00 14.79
CA ASN A 3 4.29 22.40 14.51
C ASN A 3 4.93 21.45 13.48
N GLN A 4 6.11 21.82 12.97
CA GLN A 4 6.81 21.04 11.94
C GLN A 4 7.11 19.61 12.39
N GLN A 5 7.60 19.43 13.62
CA GLN A 5 7.96 18.12 14.17
C GLN A 5 6.74 17.20 14.33
N GLU A 6 5.61 17.75 14.79
CA GLU A 6 4.34 17.03 14.88
C GLU A 6 3.84 16.62 13.50
N ASN A 7 3.91 17.52 12.53
CA ASN A 7 3.49 17.23 11.15
C ASN A 7 4.34 16.12 10.53
N GLU A 8 5.67 16.19 10.64
CA GLU A 8 6.58 15.15 10.15
C GLU A 8 6.30 13.78 10.80
N ARG A 9 6.07 13.76 12.13
CA ARG A 9 5.74 12.54 12.86
C ARG A 9 4.44 11.89 12.38
N LEU A 10 3.42 12.69 12.03
CA LEU A 10 2.07 12.22 11.72
C LEU A 10 1.79 11.99 10.23
N THR A 11 2.61 12.52 9.32
CA THR A 11 2.30 12.48 7.87
C THR A 11 3.26 11.63 7.04
N GLN A 12 4.44 11.32 7.57
CA GLN A 12 5.40 10.46 6.88
C GLN A 12 5.03 8.99 7.05
N VAL A 13 4.75 8.28 5.96
CA VAL A 13 4.24 6.89 5.97
C VAL A 13 5.21 5.86 5.36
N GLY A 14 6.43 6.29 5.03
CA GLY A 14 7.49 5.41 4.51
C GLY A 14 8.01 4.43 5.57
N ALA A 15 8.87 3.50 5.15
CA ALA A 15 9.50 2.54 6.06
C ALA A 15 10.28 3.24 7.19
N GLY A 16 10.14 2.74 8.43
CA GLY A 16 10.85 3.27 9.60
C GLY A 16 10.28 4.56 10.19
N THR A 17 9.20 5.13 9.63
CA THR A 17 8.53 6.29 10.23
C THR A 17 7.47 5.83 11.24
N PRO A 18 7.18 6.62 12.29
CA PRO A 18 6.17 6.24 13.28
C PRO A 18 4.81 5.89 12.67
N MET A 19 4.36 6.67 11.69
CA MET A 19 3.09 6.40 11.01
C MET A 19 3.17 5.30 9.96
N GLY A 20 4.32 5.10 9.30
CA GLY A 20 4.53 3.95 8.43
C GLY A 20 4.43 2.63 9.21
N GLU A 21 5.10 2.54 10.36
CA GLU A 21 5.05 1.38 11.25
C GLU A 21 3.67 1.15 11.88
N LEU A 22 2.90 2.22 12.11
CA LEU A 22 1.52 2.12 12.55
C LEU A 22 0.63 1.57 11.44
N MET A 23 0.69 2.16 10.24
CA MET A 23 -0.20 1.79 9.13
C MET A 23 0.02 0.35 8.68
N ARG A 24 1.26 -0.16 8.68
CA ARG A 24 1.57 -1.58 8.34
C ARG A 24 0.88 -2.63 9.20
N ARG A 25 0.28 -2.24 10.32
CA ARG A 25 -0.51 -3.11 11.20
C ARG A 25 -1.97 -3.27 10.73
N TYR A 26 -2.35 -2.56 9.66
CA TYR A 26 -3.71 -2.53 9.13
C TYR A 26 -3.76 -2.96 7.66
N TRP A 27 -4.88 -3.57 7.29
CA TRP A 27 -5.19 -3.88 5.89
C TRP A 27 -5.57 -2.64 5.11
N HIS A 28 -5.07 -2.54 3.88
CA HIS A 28 -5.37 -1.46 2.96
C HIS A 28 -5.95 -2.01 1.66
N PRO A 29 -7.10 -1.51 1.19
CA PRO A 29 -7.56 -1.80 -0.16
C PRO A 29 -6.67 -1.06 -1.18
N VAL A 30 -6.15 -1.77 -2.18
CA VAL A 30 -5.24 -1.20 -3.20
C VAL A 30 -5.78 -1.29 -4.64
N ALA A 31 -6.77 -2.15 -4.90
CA ALA A 31 -7.43 -2.30 -6.19
C ALA A 31 -8.74 -3.09 -6.04
N ALA A 32 -9.62 -3.00 -7.04
CA ALA A 32 -10.75 -3.91 -7.19
C ALA A 32 -10.32 -5.18 -7.96
N THR A 33 -10.91 -6.32 -7.61
CA THR A 33 -10.57 -7.61 -8.24
C THR A 33 -10.84 -7.65 -9.74
N ALA A 34 -11.88 -6.95 -10.20
CA ALA A 34 -12.25 -6.84 -11.61
C ALA A 34 -11.15 -6.17 -12.46
N GLU A 35 -10.28 -5.35 -11.86
CA GLU A 35 -9.16 -4.74 -12.58
C GLU A 35 -8.11 -5.77 -13.02
N LEU A 36 -8.12 -6.97 -12.42
CA LEU A 36 -7.19 -8.05 -12.72
C LEU A 36 -7.74 -9.11 -13.69
N ASP A 37 -9.01 -9.00 -14.10
CA ASP A 37 -9.63 -9.97 -15.00
C ASP A 37 -9.10 -9.83 -16.43
N ASP A 38 -8.95 -8.59 -16.92
CA ASP A 38 -8.36 -8.30 -18.24
C ASP A 38 -6.82 -8.30 -18.22
N ARG A 39 -6.23 -7.87 -17.09
CA ARG A 39 -4.79 -7.76 -16.90
C ARG A 39 -4.40 -8.37 -15.55
N PRO A 40 -3.86 -9.59 -15.52
CA PRO A 40 -3.62 -10.33 -14.27
C PRO A 40 -2.51 -9.75 -13.39
N THR A 41 -1.90 -8.62 -13.78
CA THR A 41 -0.86 -7.93 -13.01
C THR A 41 -1.09 -6.43 -13.04
N LYS A 42 -0.90 -5.75 -11.90
CA LYS A 42 -1.01 -4.30 -11.77
C LYS A 42 0.09 -3.76 -10.87
N ALA A 43 0.83 -2.76 -11.35
CA ALA A 43 1.77 -2.02 -10.51
C ALA A 43 1.00 -1.17 -9.49
N VAL A 44 1.39 -1.22 -8.23
CA VAL A 44 0.80 -0.43 -7.16
C VAL A 44 1.88 0.22 -6.31
N ARG A 45 1.63 1.43 -5.82
CA ARG A 45 2.48 2.07 -4.82
C ARG A 45 1.70 2.29 -3.54
N ILE A 46 2.17 1.72 -2.44
CA ILE A 46 1.54 1.85 -1.13
C ILE A 46 2.61 1.95 -0.04
N LEU A 47 2.40 2.84 0.94
CA LEU A 47 3.31 3.08 2.06
C LEU A 47 4.78 3.32 1.64
N GLY A 48 4.98 3.96 0.48
CA GLY A 48 6.30 4.28 -0.08
C GLY A 48 6.98 3.12 -0.81
N GLU A 49 6.33 1.99 -1.02
CA GLU A 49 6.86 0.83 -1.73
C GLU A 49 6.16 0.60 -3.06
N ASP A 50 6.96 0.30 -4.10
CA ASP A 50 6.49 -0.14 -5.41
C ASP A 50 6.35 -1.67 -5.41
N LEU A 51 5.14 -2.17 -5.62
CA LEU A 51 4.78 -3.59 -5.56
C LEU A 51 4.01 -4.01 -6.82
N VAL A 52 3.84 -5.33 -7.00
CA VAL A 52 3.07 -5.90 -8.12
C VAL A 52 1.93 -6.74 -7.58
N LEU A 53 0.72 -6.19 -7.66
CA LEU A 53 -0.49 -6.95 -7.43
C LEU A 53 -0.70 -7.94 -8.58
N TYR A 54 -1.01 -9.19 -8.29
CA TYR A 54 -1.25 -10.21 -9.31
C TYR A 54 -2.44 -11.12 -8.99
N LYS A 55 -3.00 -11.70 -10.06
CA LYS A 55 -3.93 -12.83 -10.04
C LYS A 55 -3.26 -13.99 -10.78
N ASP A 56 -2.95 -15.07 -10.08
CA ASP A 56 -2.28 -16.21 -10.69
C ASP A 56 -3.23 -17.08 -11.53
N ARG A 57 -2.69 -18.13 -12.17
CA ARG A 57 -3.47 -19.04 -13.03
C ARG A 57 -4.48 -19.90 -12.26
N SER A 58 -4.35 -20.03 -10.95
CA SER A 58 -5.34 -20.67 -10.08
C SER A 58 -6.45 -19.71 -9.63
N GLY A 59 -6.32 -18.42 -9.96
CA GLY A 59 -7.23 -17.35 -9.54
C GLY A 59 -6.87 -16.74 -8.18
N THR A 60 -5.74 -17.13 -7.57
CA THR A 60 -5.29 -16.60 -6.29
C THR A 60 -4.74 -15.18 -6.46
N LEU A 61 -5.13 -14.29 -5.54
CA LEU A 61 -4.64 -12.92 -5.49
C LEU A 61 -3.42 -12.82 -4.56
N GLY A 62 -2.40 -12.10 -5.01
CA GLY A 62 -1.20 -11.81 -4.23
C GLY A 62 -0.67 -10.42 -4.53
N LEU A 63 0.24 -9.97 -3.67
CA LEU A 63 0.90 -8.66 -3.74
C LEU A 63 2.41 -8.83 -3.56
#